data_AF-A0A2V3HVU9-F1
#
_entry.id   AF-A0A2V3HVU9-F1
#
_cell.length_a   1.000
_cell.length_b   1.000
_cell.length_c   1.000
_cell.angle_alpha   90.00
_cell.angle_beta   90.00
_cell.angle_gamma   90.00
#
_symmetry.space_group_name_H-M   'P 1'
#
loop_
_entity.id
_entity.type
_entity.pdbx_description
1 polymer ?
#
loop_
_entity_poly.entity_id
_entity_poly.type
_entity_poly.pdbx_seq_one_letter_code
_entity_poly.pdbx_strand_id
1 'polypeptide(L)'
;MADTADVEDVESRLAATLAKQRSQLETLGTVAALALVGSAAWYVWPGVEGTVPLIPRLGPAIVLLLCALAMQDLVDFGPRHRSRLGAAMAIAWPPLLLLGIRAFEDTGWVQLGNLLMLPLAVAAFEFSRVQLSGGIQALRYRGLMGATGGMVALSLVISEGAESELMMSGLLVVALALIRAGMDVFGSDKERPERRRFKEQRDALEKRVLELRAQDIKIDQAASLLQAATKVGWNDPEEGLSLLATAADDIERTLALSSDIADILADAVAAVEQSEEVAPESKRPRNCITLGEREMELGSLRDAEQLFRQGKKRAADIIEWWTPAEDAISVGMRALDGCAGEQYEPVRRMLQEAQDALEREEAAEAAELASAIPQHVEAMGEAGEGAEESLAEARRALEQAKGIDQDVFNDRIEQAAAALEAGQYSMARGLSDSVLREVSREREAMVEVQKALRQQKKLRARWEGRDDADDWENRLE
;
A
#
# COMPACT_ATOMS: atom_id res chain seq x y z
N MET A 1 9.41 21.57 -0.11
CA MET A 1 10.13 22.70 0.53
C MET A 1 9.36 24.03 0.43
N ALA A 2 8.68 24.35 -0.67
CA ALA A 2 7.81 25.53 -0.75
C ALA A 2 6.53 25.39 0.11
N ASP A 3 5.91 24.21 0.11
CA ASP A 3 4.66 23.92 0.85
C ASP A 3 4.83 23.95 2.39
N THR A 4 6.02 23.59 2.87
CA THR A 4 6.34 23.60 4.31
C THR A 4 6.60 25.00 4.86
N ALA A 5 7.11 25.92 4.02
CA ALA A 5 7.38 27.30 4.41
C ALA A 5 6.08 28.15 4.50
N ASP A 6 5.09 27.83 3.67
CA ASP A 6 3.77 28.50 3.67
C ASP A 6 2.93 28.07 4.90
N VAL A 7 3.01 26.80 5.30
CA VAL A 7 2.38 26.29 6.53
C VAL A 7 2.99 26.93 7.78
N GLU A 8 4.32 27.10 7.82
CA GLU A 8 5.02 27.72 8.95
C GLU A 8 4.70 29.23 9.09
N ASP A 9 4.50 29.95 7.97
CA ASP A 9 4.04 31.35 7.98
C ASP A 9 2.58 31.46 8.46
N VAL A 10 1.68 30.55 8.03
CA VAL A 10 0.28 30.52 8.51
C VAL A 10 0.19 30.21 10.00
N GLU A 11 0.94 29.23 10.50
CA GLU A 11 0.97 28.88 11.92
C GLU A 11 1.53 30.03 12.78
N SER A 12 2.58 30.71 12.32
CA SER A 12 3.16 31.84 13.03
C SER A 12 2.20 33.05 13.12
N ARG A 13 1.45 33.33 12.05
CA ARG A 13 0.41 34.38 12.02
C ARG A 13 -0.77 34.01 12.91
N LEU A 14 -1.18 32.74 12.94
CA LEU A 14 -2.21 32.25 13.84
C LEU A 14 -1.77 32.39 15.31
N ALA A 15 -0.54 32.01 15.64
CA ALA A 15 0.00 32.15 16.98
C ALA A 15 0.08 33.62 17.43
N ALA A 16 0.52 34.51 16.54
CA ALA A 16 0.60 35.95 16.82
C ALA A 16 -0.80 36.58 17.03
N THR A 17 -1.80 36.17 16.25
CA THR A 17 -3.18 36.65 16.41
C THR A 17 -3.83 36.15 17.71
N LEU A 18 -3.63 34.87 18.06
CA LEU A 18 -4.10 34.30 19.32
C LEU A 18 -3.43 34.97 20.54
N ALA A 19 -2.12 35.22 20.49
CA ALA A 19 -1.40 35.92 21.55
C ALA A 19 -1.92 37.36 21.75
N LYS A 20 -2.19 38.07 20.64
CA LYS A 20 -2.77 39.42 20.68
C LYS A 20 -4.17 39.42 21.29
N GLN A 21 -5.02 38.46 20.91
CA GLN A 21 -6.37 38.32 21.48
C GLN A 21 -6.32 38.01 22.98
N ARG A 22 -5.42 37.12 23.41
CA ARG A 22 -5.23 36.80 24.82
C ARG A 22 -4.80 38.02 25.64
N SER A 23 -3.83 38.79 25.15
CA SER A 23 -3.39 40.02 25.82
C SER A 23 -4.51 41.07 25.91
N GLN A 24 -5.34 41.20 24.87
CA GLN A 24 -6.53 42.07 24.91
C GLN A 24 -7.56 41.59 25.93
N LEU A 25 -7.79 40.28 26.05
CA LEU A 25 -8.68 39.70 27.06
C LEU A 25 -8.15 39.89 28.48
N GLU A 26 -6.85 39.72 28.70
CA GLU A 26 -6.19 39.94 29.99
C GLU A 26 -6.31 41.41 30.43
N THR A 27 -6.06 42.36 29.52
CA THR A 27 -6.22 43.80 29.81
C THR A 27 -7.68 44.18 30.07
N LEU A 28 -8.63 43.67 29.29
CA LEU A 28 -10.06 43.91 29.55
C LEU A 28 -10.52 43.28 30.87
N GLY A 29 -10.09 42.06 31.17
CA GLY A 29 -10.44 41.35 32.39
C GLY A 29 -9.89 42.03 33.64
N THR A 30 -8.64 42.50 33.60
CA THR A 30 -8.03 43.27 34.71
C THR A 30 -8.71 44.62 34.92
N VAL A 31 -9.02 45.36 33.85
CA VAL A 31 -9.76 46.63 33.95
C VAL A 31 -11.17 46.40 34.52
N ALA A 32 -11.88 45.37 34.05
CA ALA A 32 -13.22 45.03 34.55
C ALA A 32 -13.19 44.59 36.03
N ALA A 33 -12.20 43.77 36.43
CA ALA A 33 -12.03 43.37 37.83
C ALA A 33 -11.74 44.59 38.73
N LEU A 34 -10.88 45.51 38.32
CA LEU A 34 -10.61 46.75 39.05
C LEU A 34 -11.85 47.64 39.13
N ALA A 35 -12.65 47.73 38.07
CA ALA A 35 -13.91 48.47 38.07
C ALA A 35 -14.94 47.88 39.05
N LEU A 36 -15.03 46.54 39.14
CA LEU A 36 -15.89 45.86 40.11
C LEU A 36 -15.43 46.10 41.55
N VAL A 37 -14.13 46.00 41.83
CA VAL A 37 -13.55 46.30 43.15
C VAL A 37 -13.77 47.76 43.53
N GLY A 38 -13.55 48.69 42.59
CA GLY A 38 -13.81 50.12 42.79
C GLY A 38 -15.28 50.43 43.06
N SER A 39 -16.19 49.76 42.35
CA SER A 39 -17.64 49.87 42.55
C SER A 39 -18.07 49.33 43.91
N ALA A 40 -17.49 48.21 44.36
CA ALA A 40 -17.72 47.66 45.69
C ALA A 40 -17.25 48.61 46.79
N ALA A 41 -16.05 49.18 46.63
CA ALA A 41 -15.50 50.17 47.56
C ALA A 41 -16.40 51.42 47.62
N TRP A 42 -16.80 51.95 46.46
CA TRP A 42 -17.72 53.09 46.36
C TRP A 42 -19.06 52.82 47.04
N TYR A 43 -19.62 51.64 46.86
CA TYR A 43 -20.90 51.25 47.45
C TYR A 43 -20.85 51.13 48.98
N VAL A 44 -19.74 50.61 49.53
CA VAL A 44 -19.54 50.42 50.97
C VAL A 44 -19.13 51.72 51.69
N TRP A 45 -18.50 52.65 50.97
CA TRP A 45 -17.90 53.87 51.52
C TRP A 45 -18.80 54.66 52.50
N PRO A 46 -20.06 54.97 52.18
CA PRO A 46 -20.93 55.72 53.09
C PRO A 46 -21.22 54.98 54.41
N GLY A 47 -21.14 53.65 54.40
CA GLY A 47 -21.30 52.82 55.60
C GLY A 47 -20.08 52.84 56.51
N VAL A 48 -18.88 53.03 55.95
CA VAL A 48 -17.61 53.18 56.70
C VAL A 48 -17.54 54.57 57.34
N GLU A 49 -18.03 55.59 56.64
CA GLU A 49 -18.16 56.96 57.18
C GLU A 49 -19.25 57.09 58.26
N GLY A 50 -20.05 56.03 58.49
CA GLY A 50 -21.11 56.02 59.50
C GLY A 50 -22.39 56.75 59.10
N THR A 51 -22.54 57.13 57.82
CA THR A 51 -23.73 57.85 57.32
C THR A 51 -24.94 56.94 57.12
N VAL A 52 -24.71 55.63 56.90
CA VAL A 52 -25.72 54.60 56.67
C VAL A 52 -25.28 53.30 57.37
N PRO A 53 -26.19 52.41 57.85
CA PRO A 53 -25.80 51.12 58.40
C PRO A 53 -24.92 50.31 57.43
N LEU A 54 -23.79 49.80 57.94
CA LEU A 54 -22.78 49.06 57.17
C LEU A 54 -23.23 47.64 56.78
N ILE A 55 -23.88 46.92 57.70
CA ILE A 55 -24.19 45.49 57.55
C ILE A 55 -24.99 45.17 56.27
N PRO A 56 -26.08 45.88 55.92
CA PRO A 56 -26.84 45.61 54.70
C PRO A 56 -26.05 45.83 53.40
N ARG A 57 -24.98 46.65 53.45
CA ARG A 57 -24.15 46.98 52.28
C ARG A 57 -23.05 45.96 52.02
N LEU A 58 -22.68 45.15 53.01
CA LEU A 58 -21.63 44.15 52.87
C LEU A 58 -22.03 43.03 51.90
N GLY A 59 -23.30 42.63 51.86
CA GLY A 59 -23.79 41.57 50.97
C GLY A 59 -23.52 41.86 49.48
N PRO A 60 -24.06 42.96 48.92
CA PRO A 60 -23.79 43.34 47.52
C PRO A 60 -22.31 43.57 47.23
N ALA A 61 -21.55 44.11 48.19
CA ALA A 61 -20.11 44.31 48.05
C ALA A 61 -19.34 42.98 47.93
N ILE A 62 -19.68 41.97 48.74
CA ILE A 62 -19.10 40.63 48.66
C ILE A 62 -19.43 40.00 47.30
N VAL A 63 -20.66 40.17 46.79
CA VAL A 63 -21.05 39.67 45.46
C VAL A 63 -20.21 40.33 44.36
N LEU A 64 -20.00 41.65 44.41
CA LEU A 64 -19.14 42.36 43.44
C LEU A 64 -17.68 41.87 43.49
N LEU A 65 -17.15 41.58 44.68
CA LEU A 65 -15.80 41.00 44.85
C LEU A 65 -15.72 39.57 44.30
N LEU A 66 -16.75 38.74 44.51
CA LEU A 66 -16.82 37.40 43.91
C LEU A 66 -16.89 37.47 42.39
N CYS A 67 -17.64 38.42 41.82
CA CYS A 67 -17.65 38.68 40.38
C CYS A 67 -16.27 39.13 39.87
N ALA A 68 -15.55 39.96 40.62
CA ALA A 68 -14.19 40.38 40.27
C ALA A 68 -13.21 39.21 40.26
N LEU A 69 -13.35 38.25 41.17
CA LEU A 69 -12.57 36.99 41.14
C LEU A 69 -12.97 36.11 39.96
N ALA A 70 -14.27 36.01 39.65
CA ALA A 70 -14.76 35.25 38.50
C ALA A 70 -14.27 35.81 37.15
N MET A 71 -13.95 37.12 37.07
CA MET A 71 -13.35 37.70 35.86
C MET A 71 -12.01 37.05 35.49
N GLN A 72 -11.22 36.59 36.47
CA GLN A 72 -9.95 35.90 36.20
C GLN A 72 -10.19 34.53 35.52
N ASP A 73 -11.22 33.81 35.95
CA ASP A 73 -11.61 32.55 35.31
C ASP A 73 -12.11 32.77 33.87
N LEU A 74 -12.62 33.96 33.55
CA LEU A 74 -13.08 34.35 32.21
C LEU A 74 -11.92 34.68 31.26
N VAL A 75 -10.78 35.11 31.81
CA VAL A 75 -9.56 35.45 31.06
C VAL A 75 -8.78 34.20 30.65
N ASP A 76 -8.55 33.27 31.57
CA ASP A 76 -7.75 32.05 31.30
C ASP A 76 -8.58 30.93 30.63
N PHE A 77 -9.91 31.02 30.67
CA PHE A 77 -10.95 30.21 30.01
C PHE A 77 -10.62 28.76 29.59
N GLY A 78 -9.84 28.04 30.40
CA GLY A 78 -9.47 26.64 30.20
C GLY A 78 -10.55 25.66 30.69
N PRO A 79 -10.36 24.34 30.54
CA PRO A 79 -11.37 23.32 30.89
C PRO A 79 -11.86 23.40 32.34
N ARG A 80 -10.94 23.66 33.29
CA ARG A 80 -11.28 23.82 34.72
C ARG A 80 -12.05 25.11 34.98
N HIS A 81 -11.60 26.24 34.42
CA HIS A 81 -12.24 27.54 34.61
C HIS A 81 -13.64 27.58 33.99
N ARG A 82 -13.80 26.98 32.81
CA ARG A 82 -15.09 26.73 32.16
C ARG A 82 -16.07 25.98 33.06
N SER A 83 -15.63 24.90 33.69
CA SER A 83 -16.48 24.13 34.60
C SER A 83 -16.90 24.92 35.85
N ARG A 84 -16.00 25.76 36.40
CA ARG A 84 -16.25 26.62 37.56
C ARG A 84 -17.24 27.73 37.22
N LEU A 85 -17.05 28.43 36.10
CA LEU A 85 -17.96 29.47 35.62
C LEU A 85 -19.32 28.90 35.26
N GLY A 86 -19.37 27.76 34.57
CA GLY A 86 -20.63 27.07 34.27
C GLY A 86 -21.41 26.68 35.52
N ALA A 87 -20.72 26.21 36.57
CA ALA A 87 -21.33 25.91 37.86
C ALA A 87 -21.82 27.17 38.59
N ALA A 88 -21.02 28.24 38.62
CA ALA A 88 -21.41 29.50 39.23
C ALA A 88 -22.66 30.09 38.56
N MET A 89 -22.74 30.05 37.24
CA MET A 89 -23.92 30.51 36.48
C MET A 89 -25.12 29.57 36.65
N ALA A 90 -24.91 28.27 36.81
CA ALA A 90 -25.97 27.31 37.17
C ALA A 90 -26.57 27.60 38.55
N ILE A 91 -25.76 28.03 39.52
CA ILE A 91 -26.21 28.45 40.86
C ILE A 91 -26.90 29.82 40.79
N ALA A 92 -26.39 30.75 39.97
CA ALA A 92 -26.82 32.15 39.98
C ALA A 92 -28.14 32.41 39.25
N TRP A 93 -28.49 31.64 38.21
CA TRP A 93 -29.69 31.96 37.41
C TRP A 93 -31.02 31.90 38.19
N PRO A 94 -31.27 30.96 39.14
CA PRO A 94 -32.54 30.94 39.88
C PRO A 94 -32.75 32.16 40.80
N PRO A 95 -31.79 32.58 41.65
CA PRO A 95 -31.97 33.77 42.47
C PRO A 95 -31.97 35.06 41.64
N LEU A 96 -31.22 35.12 40.53
CA LEU A 96 -31.29 36.28 39.62
C LEU A 96 -32.66 36.41 38.95
N LEU A 97 -33.26 35.28 38.53
CA LEU A 97 -34.61 35.27 37.96
C LEU A 97 -35.64 35.72 38.99
N LEU A 98 -35.51 35.24 40.23
CA LEU A 98 -36.36 35.65 41.36
C LEU A 98 -36.28 37.16 41.61
N LEU A 99 -35.06 37.71 41.73
CA LEU A 99 -34.84 39.16 41.89
C LEU A 99 -35.38 39.94 40.69
N GLY A 100 -35.29 39.37 39.48
CA GLY A 100 -35.81 39.99 38.27
C GLY A 100 -37.33 40.13 38.24
N ILE A 101 -38.06 39.16 38.78
CA ILE A 101 -39.52 39.21 38.89
C ILE A 101 -39.98 40.36 39.81
N ARG A 102 -39.16 40.77 40.78
CA ARG A 102 -39.46 41.91 41.67
C ARG A 102 -39.52 43.26 40.96
N ALA A 103 -39.03 43.35 39.71
CA ALA A 103 -39.15 44.55 38.89
C ALA A 103 -40.61 44.96 38.61
N PHE A 104 -41.57 44.06 38.82
CA PHE A 104 -42.99 44.35 38.62
C PHE A 104 -43.68 44.97 39.85
N GLU A 105 -43.01 45.01 41.00
CA GLU A 105 -43.55 45.57 42.25
C GLU A 105 -42.81 46.82 42.71
N ASP A 106 -41.48 46.84 42.53
CA ASP A 106 -40.66 47.97 42.93
C ASP A 106 -40.86 49.19 42.03
N THR A 107 -40.62 50.39 42.59
CA THR A 107 -40.71 51.66 41.85
C THR A 107 -39.38 52.42 41.87
N GLY A 108 -39.12 53.21 40.83
CA GLY A 108 -37.92 54.05 40.73
C GLY A 108 -36.65 53.27 40.34
N TRP A 109 -35.50 53.66 40.92
CA TRP A 109 -34.20 53.09 40.54
C TRP A 109 -34.02 51.61 40.91
N VAL A 110 -34.73 51.14 41.93
CA VAL A 110 -34.72 49.72 42.35
C VAL A 110 -35.39 48.85 41.27
N GLN A 111 -36.48 49.34 40.69
CA GLN A 111 -37.19 48.67 39.59
C GLN A 111 -36.26 48.40 38.40
N LEU A 112 -35.48 49.42 38.00
CA LEU A 112 -34.52 49.29 36.91
C LEU A 112 -33.44 48.26 37.22
N GLY A 113 -32.94 48.24 38.46
CA GLY A 113 -31.97 47.25 38.92
C GLY A 113 -32.50 45.81 38.84
N ASN A 114 -33.72 45.58 39.30
CA ASN A 114 -34.37 44.28 39.19
C ASN A 114 -34.62 43.90 37.73
N LEU A 115 -35.06 44.84 36.89
CA LEU A 115 -35.33 44.56 35.48
C LEU A 115 -34.07 44.10 34.73
N LEU A 116 -32.89 44.61 35.09
CA LEU A 116 -31.61 44.15 34.56
C LEU A 116 -31.21 42.73 35.00
N MET A 117 -31.79 42.21 36.10
CA MET A 117 -31.52 40.84 36.55
C MET A 117 -32.19 39.78 35.66
N LEU A 118 -33.30 40.10 34.99
CA LEU A 118 -33.99 39.18 34.07
C LEU A 118 -33.11 38.72 32.89
N PRO A 119 -32.53 39.61 32.06
CA PRO A 119 -31.65 39.19 30.97
C PRO A 119 -30.37 38.53 31.51
N LEU A 120 -29.88 38.94 32.68
CA LEU A 120 -28.72 38.31 33.31
C LEU A 120 -29.02 36.86 33.74
N ALA A 121 -30.21 36.61 34.27
CA ALA A 121 -30.66 35.25 34.62
C ALA A 121 -30.74 34.35 33.38
N VAL A 122 -31.30 34.86 32.28
CA VAL A 122 -31.37 34.12 31.01
C VAL A 122 -29.96 33.85 30.46
N ALA A 123 -29.08 34.85 30.48
CA ALA A 123 -27.69 34.69 30.04
C ALA A 123 -26.93 33.67 30.90
N ALA A 124 -27.10 33.71 32.23
CA ALA A 124 -26.50 32.74 33.15
C ALA A 124 -27.04 31.32 32.91
N PHE A 125 -28.35 31.18 32.67
CA PHE A 125 -28.96 29.91 32.34
C PHE A 125 -28.37 29.31 31.04
N GLU A 126 -28.36 30.07 29.96
CA GLU A 126 -27.82 29.60 28.67
C GLU A 126 -26.31 29.32 28.75
N PHE A 127 -25.55 30.21 29.38
CA PHE A 127 -24.12 30.03 29.56
C PHE A 127 -23.80 28.74 30.32
N SER A 128 -24.55 28.45 31.40
CA SER A 128 -24.38 27.19 32.16
C SER A 128 -24.66 25.96 31.30
N ARG A 129 -25.61 26.04 30.37
CA ARG A 129 -26.00 24.93 29.49
C ARG A 129 -24.98 24.68 28.40
N VAL A 130 -24.50 25.74 27.75
CA VAL A 130 -23.44 25.65 26.74
C VAL A 130 -22.18 25.10 27.36
N GLN A 131 -21.79 25.62 28.54
CA GLN A 131 -20.50 25.29 29.11
C GLN A 131 -20.45 23.93 29.82
N LEU A 132 -21.55 23.50 30.44
CA LEU A 132 -21.71 22.17 31.03
C LEU A 132 -22.55 21.27 30.11
N SER A 133 -22.12 21.13 28.86
CA SER A 133 -22.71 20.23 27.85
C SER A 133 -21.80 19.02 27.58
N GLY A 134 -22.33 17.99 26.90
CA GLY A 134 -21.58 16.79 26.52
C GLY A 134 -21.90 15.58 27.40
N GLY A 135 -21.00 15.25 28.34
CA GLY A 135 -21.04 13.98 29.09
C GLY A 135 -22.06 13.91 30.23
N ILE A 136 -22.46 12.69 30.61
CA ILE A 136 -23.39 12.41 31.73
C ILE A 136 -22.90 13.03 33.04
N GLN A 137 -21.59 13.01 33.29
CA GLN A 137 -21.00 13.63 34.48
C GLN A 137 -21.18 15.16 34.48
N ALA A 138 -21.03 15.82 33.32
CA ALA A 138 -21.24 17.27 33.19
C ALA A 138 -22.72 17.64 33.37
N LEU A 139 -23.64 16.83 32.83
CA LEU A 139 -25.09 16.99 33.02
C LEU A 139 -25.48 16.84 34.49
N ARG A 140 -25.02 15.78 35.17
CA ARG A 140 -25.27 15.57 36.61
C ARG A 140 -24.69 16.69 37.46
N TYR A 141 -23.48 17.14 37.14
CA TYR A 141 -22.84 18.25 37.84
C TYR A 141 -23.61 19.57 37.65
N ARG A 142 -24.08 19.87 36.44
CA ARG A 142 -24.96 21.01 36.17
C ARG A 142 -26.26 20.91 36.96
N GLY A 143 -26.88 19.73 36.96
CA GLY A 143 -28.10 19.47 37.72
C GLY A 143 -27.93 19.68 39.23
N LEU A 144 -26.83 19.17 39.81
CA LEU A 144 -26.50 19.39 41.23
C LEU A 144 -26.29 20.88 41.56
N MET A 145 -25.56 21.61 40.71
CA MET A 145 -25.31 23.05 40.92
C MET A 145 -26.59 23.89 40.70
N GLY A 146 -27.42 23.52 39.74
CA GLY A 146 -28.74 24.12 39.54
C GLY A 146 -29.69 23.89 40.72
N ALA A 147 -29.64 22.72 41.35
CA ALA A 147 -30.39 22.44 42.58
C ALA A 147 -29.91 23.34 43.74
N THR A 148 -28.60 23.53 43.89
CA THR A 148 -28.04 24.48 44.87
C THR A 148 -28.55 25.91 44.62
N GLY A 149 -28.56 26.36 43.37
CA GLY A 149 -29.15 27.66 42.99
C GLY A 149 -30.65 27.75 43.33
N GLY A 150 -31.41 26.69 43.08
CA GLY A 150 -32.81 26.57 43.48
C GLY A 150 -33.02 26.66 44.99
N MET A 151 -32.14 26.07 45.79
CA MET A 151 -32.18 26.16 47.25
C MET A 151 -31.84 27.58 47.76
N VAL A 152 -30.91 28.27 47.10
CA VAL A 152 -30.64 29.69 47.39
C VAL A 152 -31.86 30.55 47.08
N ALA A 153 -32.50 30.33 45.93
CA ALA A 153 -33.75 31.01 45.58
C ALA A 153 -34.88 30.71 46.60
N LEU A 154 -35.01 29.46 47.05
CA LEU A 154 -35.97 29.08 48.08
C LEU A 154 -35.71 29.79 49.42
N SER A 155 -34.44 29.90 49.82
CA SER A 155 -34.04 30.64 51.02
C SER A 155 -34.46 32.12 50.94
N LEU A 156 -34.28 32.75 49.78
CA LEU A 156 -34.72 34.13 49.55
C LEU A 156 -36.24 34.27 49.63
N VAL A 157 -37.01 33.34 49.05
CA VAL A 157 -38.48 33.33 49.13
C VAL A 157 -38.95 33.18 50.59
N ILE A 158 -38.34 32.28 51.37
CA ILE A 158 -38.69 32.07 52.78
C ILE A 158 -38.38 33.33 53.61
N SER A 159 -37.30 34.05 53.30
CA SER A 159 -36.88 35.25 54.02
C SER A 159 -37.86 36.42 53.88
N GLU A 160 -38.77 36.41 52.89
CA GLU A 160 -39.74 37.50 52.67
C GLU A 160 -41.04 37.34 53.47
N GLY A 161 -41.28 36.17 54.02
CA GLY A 161 -42.49 35.87 54.79
C GLY A 161 -43.67 35.38 53.93
N ALA A 162 -44.58 34.63 54.56
CA ALA A 162 -45.63 33.88 53.89
C ALA A 162 -46.79 34.73 53.32
N GLU A 163 -46.86 36.02 53.66
CA GLU A 163 -47.93 36.93 53.25
C GLU A 163 -47.58 37.79 52.01
N SER A 164 -46.40 37.58 51.40
CA SER A 164 -45.96 38.31 50.21
C SER A 164 -46.71 37.88 48.94
N GLU A 165 -47.15 38.85 48.12
CA GLU A 165 -47.74 38.61 46.80
C GLU A 165 -46.77 37.86 45.84
N LEU A 166 -45.46 37.96 46.09
CA LEU A 166 -44.40 37.28 45.34
C LEU A 166 -44.15 35.83 45.75
N MET A 167 -44.75 35.33 46.83
CA MET A 167 -44.46 33.98 47.30
C MET A 167 -44.79 32.93 46.23
N MET A 168 -45.90 33.10 45.52
CA MET A 168 -46.32 32.16 44.47
C MET A 168 -45.42 32.19 43.24
N SER A 169 -45.00 33.39 42.79
CA SER A 169 -44.07 33.54 41.67
C SER A 169 -42.67 33.04 42.03
N GLY A 170 -42.23 33.27 43.27
CA GLY A 170 -40.97 32.76 43.79
C GLY A 170 -40.93 31.24 43.95
N LEU A 171 -41.99 30.63 44.49
CA LEU A 171 -42.12 29.17 44.54
C LEU A 171 -42.16 28.54 43.15
N LEU A 172 -42.76 29.22 42.16
CA LEU A 172 -42.74 28.77 40.77
C LEU A 172 -41.33 28.77 40.18
N VAL A 173 -40.51 29.81 40.45
CA VAL A 173 -39.09 29.83 40.04
C VAL A 173 -38.30 28.70 40.69
N VAL A 174 -38.52 28.44 41.98
CA VAL A 174 -37.88 27.33 42.71
C VAL A 174 -38.29 25.99 42.11
N ALA A 175 -39.59 25.78 41.85
CA ALA A 175 -40.10 24.56 41.23
C ALA A 175 -39.50 24.36 39.84
N LEU A 176 -39.42 25.41 39.02
CA LEU A 176 -38.77 25.37 37.70
C LEU A 176 -37.30 24.95 37.80
N ALA A 177 -36.56 25.55 38.74
CA ALA A 177 -35.15 25.24 38.96
C ALA A 177 -34.94 23.78 39.41
N LEU A 178 -35.75 23.28 40.34
CA LEU A 178 -35.67 21.90 40.84
C LEU A 178 -36.11 20.86 39.80
N ILE A 179 -37.18 21.12 39.05
CA ILE A 179 -37.60 20.25 37.94
C ILE A 179 -36.49 20.16 36.90
N ARG A 180 -35.93 21.32 36.50
CA ARG A 180 -34.86 21.36 35.51
C ARG A 180 -33.59 20.66 35.99
N ALA A 181 -33.22 20.85 37.26
CA ALA A 181 -32.12 20.14 37.91
C ALA A 181 -32.36 18.62 37.94
N GLY A 182 -33.58 18.19 38.29
CA GLY A 182 -33.99 16.79 38.27
C GLY A 182 -33.84 16.15 36.89
N MET A 183 -34.25 16.87 35.83
CA MET A 183 -34.05 16.40 34.44
C MET A 183 -32.58 16.24 34.08
N ASP A 184 -31.68 17.10 34.59
CA ASP A 184 -30.24 17.02 34.31
C ASP A 184 -29.54 15.91 35.14
N VAL A 185 -30.02 15.62 36.34
CA VAL A 185 -29.46 14.55 37.20
C VAL A 185 -29.96 13.16 36.78
N PHE A 186 -31.26 13.04 36.49
CA PHE A 186 -31.95 11.78 36.20
C PHE A 186 -32.22 11.54 34.71
N GLY A 187 -31.93 12.51 33.85
CA GLY A 187 -32.06 12.37 32.39
C GLY A 187 -31.34 11.11 31.89
N SER A 188 -32.09 10.25 31.19
CA SER A 188 -31.65 8.93 30.78
C SER A 188 -30.52 8.98 29.76
N ASP A 189 -29.48 8.18 29.99
CA ASP A 189 -28.54 7.74 28.98
C ASP A 189 -29.31 7.10 27.81
N LYS A 190 -29.44 7.82 26.69
CA LYS A 190 -30.23 7.38 25.53
C LYS A 190 -29.64 6.13 24.86
N GLU A 191 -28.34 5.88 25.02
CA GLU A 191 -27.58 4.79 24.39
C GLU A 191 -27.44 3.55 25.28
N ARG A 192 -28.07 3.55 26.47
CA ARG A 192 -28.09 2.40 27.38
C ARG A 192 -28.45 1.05 26.70
N PRO A 193 -29.43 0.95 25.78
CA PRO A 193 -29.70 -0.33 25.09
C PRO A 193 -28.54 -0.75 24.17
N GLU A 194 -27.85 0.18 23.53
CA GLU A 194 -26.75 -0.10 22.61
C GLU A 194 -25.49 -0.55 23.36
N ARG A 195 -25.15 0.09 24.49
CA ARG A 195 -24.07 -0.37 25.37
C ARG A 195 -24.31 -1.79 25.89
N ARG A 196 -25.57 -2.16 26.13
CA ARG A 196 -25.93 -3.53 26.54
C ARG A 196 -25.69 -4.52 25.41
N ARG A 197 -26.13 -4.19 24.18
CA ARG A 197 -25.90 -5.01 22.99
C ARG A 197 -24.39 -5.19 22.73
N PHE A 198 -23.62 -4.12 22.81
CA PHE A 198 -22.17 -4.15 22.67
C PHE A 198 -21.53 -5.11 23.68
N LYS A 199 -21.91 -5.05 24.96
CA LYS A 199 -21.41 -5.96 25.98
C LYS A 199 -21.71 -7.43 25.64
N GLU A 200 -22.96 -7.73 25.30
CA GLU A 200 -23.39 -9.11 25.00
C GLU A 200 -22.64 -9.68 23.78
N GLN A 201 -22.48 -8.89 22.70
CA GLN A 201 -21.72 -9.32 21.52
C GLN A 201 -20.22 -9.45 21.77
N ARG A 202 -19.63 -8.52 22.51
CA ARG A 202 -18.21 -8.58 22.89
C ARG A 202 -17.91 -9.84 23.69
N ASP A 203 -18.71 -10.14 24.71
CA ASP A 203 -18.51 -11.31 25.57
C ASP A 203 -18.63 -12.62 24.77
N ALA A 204 -19.57 -12.68 23.81
CA ALA A 204 -19.73 -13.81 22.90
C ALA A 204 -18.52 -13.96 21.96
N LEU A 205 -18.04 -12.86 21.37
CA LEU A 205 -16.90 -12.87 20.46
C LEU A 205 -15.59 -13.22 21.19
N GLU A 206 -15.38 -12.68 22.40
CA GLU A 206 -14.23 -13.00 23.24
C GLU A 206 -14.16 -14.48 23.58
N LYS A 207 -15.30 -15.09 23.95
CA LYS A 207 -15.38 -16.53 24.17
C LYS A 207 -14.98 -17.31 22.91
N ARG A 208 -15.50 -16.91 21.74
CA ARG A 208 -15.20 -17.57 20.47
C ARG A 208 -13.73 -17.44 20.07
N VAL A 209 -13.11 -16.28 20.29
CA VAL A 209 -11.67 -16.07 20.08
C VAL A 209 -10.83 -16.99 20.97
N LEU A 210 -11.22 -17.18 22.23
CA LEU A 210 -10.55 -18.10 23.15
C LEU A 210 -10.70 -19.57 22.71
N GLU A 211 -11.89 -19.98 22.28
CA GLU A 211 -12.15 -21.32 21.75
C GLU A 211 -11.29 -21.62 20.51
N LEU A 212 -11.21 -20.67 19.57
CA LEU A 212 -10.40 -20.82 18.35
C LEU A 212 -8.90 -20.85 18.64
N ARG A 213 -8.41 -20.04 19.58
CA ARG A 213 -7.01 -20.11 20.03
C ARG A 213 -6.68 -21.42 20.71
N ALA A 214 -7.63 -22.03 21.41
CA ALA A 214 -7.44 -23.36 22.00
C ALA A 214 -7.38 -24.48 20.95
N GLN A 215 -7.87 -24.23 19.73
CA GLN A 215 -7.75 -25.10 18.57
C GLN A 215 -6.52 -24.79 17.70
N ASP A 216 -5.58 -23.97 18.21
CA ASP A 216 -4.40 -23.47 17.49
C ASP A 216 -4.70 -22.67 16.21
N ILE A 217 -5.92 -22.15 16.07
CA ILE A 217 -6.29 -21.28 14.93
C ILE A 217 -5.80 -19.86 15.21
N LYS A 218 -4.95 -19.35 14.31
CA LYS A 218 -4.37 -18.00 14.42
C LYS A 218 -5.33 -16.93 13.89
N ILE A 219 -5.80 -16.07 14.79
CA ILE A 219 -6.80 -15.02 14.53
C ILE A 219 -6.35 -13.67 15.13
N ASP A 220 -5.10 -13.30 14.87
CA ASP A 220 -4.47 -12.12 15.50
C ASP A 220 -5.11 -10.80 15.08
N GLN A 221 -5.55 -10.69 13.83
CA GLN A 221 -6.28 -9.52 13.34
C GLN A 221 -7.63 -9.36 14.04
N ALA A 222 -8.46 -10.41 14.08
CA ALA A 222 -9.71 -10.40 14.83
C ALA A 222 -9.52 -10.11 16.33
N ALA A 223 -8.48 -10.65 16.96
CA ALA A 223 -8.16 -10.37 18.36
C ALA A 223 -7.75 -8.90 18.59
N SER A 224 -7.00 -8.30 17.65
CA SER A 224 -6.65 -6.88 17.68
C SER A 224 -7.90 -5.99 17.54
N LEU A 225 -8.79 -6.32 16.61
CA LEU A 225 -10.07 -5.63 16.42
C LEU A 225 -10.96 -5.73 17.66
N LEU A 226 -11.03 -6.90 18.32
CA LEU A 226 -11.74 -7.07 19.59
C LEU A 226 -11.18 -6.15 20.69
N GLN A 227 -9.86 -6.00 20.78
CA GLN A 227 -9.23 -5.09 21.74
C GLN A 227 -9.53 -3.62 21.41
N ALA A 228 -9.48 -3.24 20.13
CA ALA A 228 -9.83 -1.89 19.67
C ALA A 228 -11.29 -1.57 19.99
N ALA A 229 -12.21 -2.49 19.66
CA ALA A 229 -13.62 -2.39 19.99
C ALA A 229 -13.84 -2.23 21.50
N THR A 230 -13.07 -2.95 22.33
CA THR A 230 -13.17 -2.84 23.79
C THR A 230 -12.74 -1.46 24.32
N LYS A 231 -11.77 -0.79 23.68
CA LYS A 231 -11.33 0.55 24.08
C LYS A 231 -12.35 1.64 23.72
N VAL A 232 -13.00 1.50 22.57
CA VAL A 232 -13.90 2.53 22.01
C VAL A 232 -15.35 2.30 22.38
N GLY A 233 -15.82 1.05 22.37
CA GLY A 233 -17.24 0.66 22.41
C GLY A 233 -18.03 1.03 23.67
N TRP A 234 -17.35 1.38 24.76
CA TRP A 234 -18.02 1.89 25.95
C TRP A 234 -18.39 3.38 25.83
N ASN A 235 -17.56 4.15 25.10
CA ASN A 235 -17.76 5.57 24.85
C ASN A 235 -18.64 5.78 23.61
N ASP A 236 -18.38 5.03 22.55
CA ASP A 236 -19.15 5.02 21.30
C ASP A 236 -19.59 3.59 20.98
N PRO A 237 -20.84 3.21 21.34
CA PRO A 237 -21.31 1.84 21.13
C PRO A 237 -21.54 1.50 19.65
N GLU A 238 -21.82 2.48 18.78
CA GLU A 238 -22.04 2.25 17.35
C GLU A 238 -20.71 1.86 16.68
N GLU A 239 -19.65 2.62 16.94
CA GLU A 239 -18.30 2.30 16.46
C GLU A 239 -17.80 0.99 17.08
N GLY A 240 -18.06 0.74 18.37
CA GLY A 240 -17.73 -0.52 19.03
C GLY A 240 -18.38 -1.73 18.36
N LEU A 241 -19.67 -1.64 18.03
CA LEU A 241 -20.42 -2.71 17.36
C LEU A 241 -19.92 -2.98 15.94
N SER A 242 -19.55 -1.93 15.18
CA SER A 242 -19.01 -2.11 13.82
C SER A 242 -17.65 -2.80 13.82
N LEU A 243 -16.78 -2.49 14.78
CA LEU A 243 -15.49 -3.17 14.97
C LEU A 243 -15.69 -4.64 15.38
N LEU A 244 -16.67 -4.94 16.24
CA LEU A 244 -17.00 -6.33 16.60
C LEU A 244 -17.53 -7.12 15.39
N ALA A 245 -18.37 -6.50 14.55
CA ALA A 245 -18.85 -7.12 13.31
C ALA A 245 -17.68 -7.42 12.36
N THR A 246 -16.78 -6.45 12.17
CA THR A 246 -15.58 -6.62 11.33
C THR A 246 -14.68 -7.75 11.86
N ALA A 247 -14.52 -7.85 13.18
CA ALA A 247 -13.77 -8.94 13.80
C ALA A 247 -14.44 -10.31 13.62
N ALA A 248 -15.78 -10.37 13.65
CA ALA A 248 -16.52 -11.60 13.39
C ALA A 248 -16.38 -12.05 11.93
N ASP A 249 -16.51 -11.13 10.97
CA ASP A 249 -16.32 -11.40 9.54
C ASP A 249 -14.88 -11.89 9.26
N ASP A 250 -13.88 -11.30 9.92
CA ASP A 250 -12.48 -11.72 9.78
C ASP A 250 -12.24 -13.14 10.31
N ILE A 251 -12.91 -13.53 11.40
CA ILE A 251 -12.90 -14.91 11.91
C ILE A 251 -13.52 -15.86 10.88
N GLU A 252 -14.70 -15.54 10.35
CA GLU A 252 -15.37 -16.40 9.35
C GLU A 252 -14.53 -16.57 8.09
N ARG A 253 -13.93 -15.48 7.60
CA ARG A 253 -13.01 -15.50 6.46
C ARG A 253 -11.79 -16.38 6.73
N THR A 254 -11.17 -16.25 7.90
CA THR A 254 -10.00 -17.05 8.28
C THR A 254 -10.34 -18.54 8.37
N LEU A 255 -11.51 -18.87 8.92
CA LEU A 255 -12.00 -20.25 8.99
C LEU A 255 -12.26 -20.83 7.59
N ALA A 256 -12.89 -20.05 6.70
CA ALA A 256 -13.12 -20.46 5.32
C ALA A 256 -11.80 -20.72 4.58
N LEU A 257 -10.84 -19.78 4.66
CA LEU A 257 -9.51 -19.97 4.07
C LEU A 257 -8.80 -21.21 4.63
N SER A 258 -8.87 -21.43 5.94
CA SER A 258 -8.23 -22.60 6.57
C SER A 258 -8.80 -23.92 6.04
N SER A 259 -10.09 -23.98 5.74
CA SER A 259 -10.71 -25.15 5.12
C SER A 259 -10.22 -25.32 3.68
N ASP A 260 -10.31 -24.27 2.87
CA ASP A 260 -9.94 -24.31 1.45
C ASP A 260 -8.46 -24.65 1.25
N ILE A 261 -7.58 -24.16 2.14
CA ILE A 261 -6.14 -24.42 2.09
C ILE A 261 -5.81 -25.88 2.34
N ALA A 262 -6.56 -26.57 3.21
CA ALA A 262 -6.33 -27.99 3.46
C ALA A 262 -6.58 -28.83 2.20
N ASP A 263 -7.62 -28.51 1.44
CA ASP A 263 -7.92 -29.17 0.16
C ASP A 263 -6.83 -28.86 -0.88
N ILE A 264 -6.39 -27.60 -0.97
CA ILE A 264 -5.30 -27.18 -1.87
C ILE A 264 -3.98 -27.89 -1.52
N LEU A 265 -3.67 -28.03 -0.22
CA LEU A 265 -2.49 -28.73 0.25
C LEU A 265 -2.53 -30.20 -0.14
N ALA A 266 -3.65 -30.89 0.09
CA ALA A 266 -3.81 -32.30 -0.29
C ALA A 266 -3.60 -32.51 -1.80
N ASP A 267 -4.19 -31.66 -2.63
CA ASP A 267 -4.01 -31.63 -4.07
C ASP A 267 -2.55 -31.38 -4.49
N ALA A 268 -1.87 -30.45 -3.82
CA ALA A 268 -0.49 -30.10 -4.13
C ALA A 268 0.48 -31.21 -3.70
N VAL A 269 0.26 -31.82 -2.54
CA VAL A 269 1.05 -32.97 -2.05
C VAL A 269 0.92 -34.16 -3.00
N ALA A 270 -0.29 -34.48 -3.45
CA ALA A 270 -0.51 -35.56 -4.41
C ALA A 270 0.26 -35.33 -5.73
N ALA A 271 0.25 -34.09 -6.25
CA ALA A 271 1.03 -33.75 -7.43
C ALA A 271 2.55 -33.85 -7.17
N VAL A 272 3.02 -33.41 -5.99
CA VAL A 272 4.44 -33.49 -5.62
C VAL A 272 4.89 -34.93 -5.49
N GLU A 273 4.13 -35.80 -4.84
CA GLU A 273 4.42 -37.24 -4.73
C GLU A 273 4.52 -37.89 -6.11
N GLN A 274 3.58 -37.58 -7.01
CA GLN A 274 3.65 -38.05 -8.40
C GLN A 274 4.90 -37.52 -9.13
N SER A 275 5.28 -36.25 -8.92
CA SER A 275 6.51 -35.71 -9.53
C SER A 275 7.78 -36.36 -9.00
N GLU A 276 7.81 -36.76 -7.72
CA GLU A 276 8.95 -37.47 -7.11
C GLU A 276 9.10 -38.91 -7.63
N GLU A 277 8.00 -39.55 -8.07
CA GLU A 277 8.07 -40.84 -8.77
C GLU A 277 8.71 -40.70 -10.17
N VAL A 278 8.51 -39.57 -10.84
CA VAL A 278 9.07 -39.28 -12.16
C VAL A 278 10.53 -38.83 -12.05
N ALA A 279 10.82 -37.90 -11.14
CA ALA A 279 12.14 -37.27 -10.98
C ALA A 279 12.54 -37.19 -9.49
N PRO A 280 13.15 -38.25 -8.92
CA PRO A 280 13.51 -38.30 -7.49
C PRO A 280 14.53 -37.24 -7.05
N GLU A 281 15.34 -36.74 -7.98
CA GLU A 281 16.35 -35.70 -7.77
C GLU A 281 15.77 -34.30 -7.64
N SER A 282 14.58 -34.03 -8.18
CA SER A 282 13.92 -32.72 -8.05
C SER A 282 13.44 -32.51 -6.62
N LYS A 283 13.82 -31.37 -6.03
CA LYS A 283 13.46 -31.04 -4.63
C LYS A 283 12.67 -29.75 -4.51
N ARG A 284 12.64 -28.89 -5.52
CA ARG A 284 11.94 -27.59 -5.41
C ARG A 284 10.44 -27.74 -5.16
N PRO A 285 9.69 -28.66 -5.79
CA PRO A 285 8.26 -28.83 -5.50
C PRO A 285 8.02 -29.16 -4.02
N ARG A 286 8.75 -30.14 -3.46
CA ARG A 286 8.65 -30.49 -2.04
C ARG A 286 9.07 -29.35 -1.11
N ASN A 287 10.12 -28.61 -1.46
CA ASN A 287 10.54 -27.45 -0.67
C ASN A 287 9.45 -26.36 -0.58
N CYS A 288 8.69 -26.13 -1.66
CA CYS A 288 7.54 -25.22 -1.64
C CYS A 288 6.47 -25.68 -0.65
N ILE A 289 6.17 -26.98 -0.60
CA ILE A 289 5.21 -27.55 0.37
C ILE A 289 5.71 -27.33 1.79
N THR A 290 6.95 -27.74 2.10
CA THR A 290 7.53 -27.60 3.44
C THR A 290 7.57 -26.14 3.91
N LEU A 291 7.87 -25.19 3.02
CA LEU A 291 7.83 -23.77 3.36
C LEU A 291 6.39 -23.30 3.59
N GLY A 292 5.43 -23.74 2.76
CA GLY A 292 4.02 -23.40 2.91
C GLY A 292 3.42 -23.93 4.21
N GLU A 293 3.77 -25.14 4.62
CA GLU A 293 3.37 -25.71 5.92
C GLU A 293 3.88 -24.86 7.09
N ARG A 294 5.13 -24.38 7.02
CA ARG A 294 5.66 -23.45 8.03
C ARG A 294 4.91 -22.13 8.05
N GLU A 295 4.60 -21.54 6.90
CA GLU A 295 3.83 -20.28 6.85
C GLU A 295 2.39 -20.48 7.38
N MET A 296 1.79 -21.63 7.11
CA MET A 296 0.49 -22.02 7.66
C MET A 296 0.56 -22.14 9.19
N GLU A 297 1.58 -22.81 9.73
CA GLU A 297 1.86 -22.86 11.17
C GLU A 297 2.11 -21.47 11.77
N LEU A 298 2.71 -20.55 11.00
CA LEU A 298 2.93 -19.16 11.41
C LEU A 298 1.66 -18.30 11.36
N GLY A 299 0.61 -18.74 10.66
CA GLY A 299 -0.69 -18.07 10.54
C GLY A 299 -0.85 -17.25 9.26
N SER A 300 0.14 -17.28 8.35
CA SER A 300 0.05 -16.64 7.04
C SER A 300 -0.57 -17.58 6.03
N LEU A 301 -1.89 -17.77 6.14
CA LEU A 301 -2.68 -18.65 5.29
C LEU A 301 -2.54 -18.33 3.79
N ARG A 302 -2.48 -17.03 3.44
CA ARG A 302 -2.39 -16.60 2.04
C ARG A 302 -1.02 -16.91 1.42
N ASP A 303 0.06 -16.74 2.17
CA ASP A 303 1.40 -17.04 1.68
C ASP A 303 1.59 -18.56 1.56
N ALA A 304 1.04 -19.33 2.52
CA ALA A 304 0.98 -20.78 2.45
C ALA A 304 0.25 -21.26 1.17
N GLU A 305 -0.93 -20.71 0.88
CA GLU A 305 -1.70 -21.05 -0.33
C GLU A 305 -0.89 -20.78 -1.61
N GLN A 306 -0.21 -19.64 -1.69
CA GLN A 306 0.63 -19.30 -2.85
C GLN A 306 1.77 -20.32 -3.04
N LEU A 307 2.40 -20.72 -1.95
CA LEU A 307 3.46 -21.73 -1.96
C LEU A 307 2.95 -23.11 -2.39
N PHE A 308 1.77 -23.53 -1.92
CA PHE A 308 1.16 -24.79 -2.33
C PHE A 308 0.80 -24.78 -3.82
N ARG A 309 0.20 -23.70 -4.32
CA ARG A 309 -0.08 -23.53 -5.76
C ARG A 309 1.19 -23.53 -6.60
N GLN A 310 2.26 -22.86 -6.13
CA GLN A 310 3.54 -22.84 -6.81
C GLN A 310 4.19 -24.23 -6.83
N GLY A 311 4.15 -24.96 -5.72
CA GLY A 311 4.63 -26.33 -5.62
C GLY A 311 3.89 -27.25 -6.59
N LYS A 312 2.56 -27.19 -6.61
CA LYS A 312 1.71 -27.94 -7.55
C LYS A 312 2.04 -27.63 -9.00
N LYS A 313 2.25 -26.36 -9.35
CA LYS A 313 2.64 -25.96 -10.71
C LYS A 313 3.98 -26.56 -11.12
N ARG A 314 5.01 -26.43 -10.26
CA ARG A 314 6.33 -27.02 -10.53
C ARG A 314 6.28 -28.54 -10.65
N ALA A 315 5.50 -29.19 -9.79
CA ALA A 315 5.29 -30.63 -9.86
C ALA A 315 4.61 -31.03 -11.17
N ALA A 316 3.58 -30.29 -11.62
CA ALA A 316 2.92 -30.54 -12.90
C ALA A 316 3.87 -30.38 -14.09
N ASP A 317 4.74 -29.36 -14.07
CA ASP A 317 5.75 -29.16 -15.13
C ASP A 317 6.71 -30.36 -15.21
N ILE A 318 7.12 -30.92 -14.08
CA ILE A 318 7.97 -32.14 -14.01
C ILE A 318 7.22 -33.37 -14.52
N ILE A 319 5.98 -33.58 -14.06
CA ILE A 319 5.15 -34.73 -14.48
C ILE A 319 4.97 -34.76 -16.00
N GLU A 320 4.77 -33.59 -16.62
CA GLU A 320 4.53 -33.50 -18.06
C GLU A 320 5.83 -33.58 -18.88
N TRP A 321 6.90 -32.91 -18.45
CA TRP A 321 8.05 -32.64 -19.32
C TRP A 321 9.36 -33.35 -18.94
N TRP A 322 9.49 -33.95 -17.76
CA TRP A 322 10.76 -34.53 -17.32
C TRP A 322 11.22 -35.69 -18.20
N THR A 323 10.40 -36.73 -18.36
CA THR A 323 10.73 -37.88 -19.21
C THR A 323 10.94 -37.47 -20.68
N PRO A 324 10.07 -36.64 -21.30
CA PRO A 324 10.33 -36.12 -22.63
C PRO A 324 11.67 -35.36 -22.77
N ALA A 325 12.07 -34.59 -21.75
CA ALA A 325 13.34 -33.88 -21.73
C ALA A 325 14.53 -34.84 -21.68
N GLU A 326 14.50 -35.84 -20.78
CA GLU A 326 15.54 -36.86 -20.68
C GLU A 326 15.69 -37.66 -21.99
N ASP A 327 14.56 -38.06 -22.58
CA ASP A 327 14.54 -38.77 -23.85
C ASP A 327 15.14 -37.90 -24.97
N ALA A 328 14.73 -36.64 -25.08
CA ALA A 328 15.24 -35.71 -26.08
C ALA A 328 16.75 -35.46 -25.90
N ILE A 329 17.23 -35.26 -24.67
CA ILE A 329 18.66 -35.11 -24.37
C ILE A 329 19.41 -36.38 -24.77
N SER A 330 18.86 -37.57 -24.47
CA SER A 330 19.49 -38.84 -24.84
C SER A 330 19.60 -39.03 -26.36
N VAL A 331 18.57 -38.61 -27.11
CA VAL A 331 18.56 -38.66 -28.58
C VAL A 331 19.55 -37.64 -29.15
N GLY A 332 19.59 -36.41 -28.60
CA GLY A 332 20.56 -35.39 -28.98
C GLY A 332 22.01 -35.81 -28.72
N MET A 333 22.28 -36.47 -27.57
CA MET A 333 23.58 -37.05 -27.26
C MET A 333 23.99 -38.13 -28.27
N ARG A 334 23.08 -39.05 -28.63
CA ARG A 334 23.35 -40.08 -29.64
C ARG A 334 23.57 -39.48 -31.02
N ALA A 335 22.83 -38.44 -31.38
CA ALA A 335 23.01 -37.75 -32.67
C ALA A 335 24.40 -37.10 -32.75
N LEU A 336 24.89 -36.52 -31.66
CA LEU A 336 26.22 -35.92 -31.59
C LEU A 336 27.37 -36.93 -31.44
N ASP A 337 27.08 -38.21 -31.15
CA ASP A 337 28.10 -39.23 -30.95
C ASP A 337 28.84 -39.51 -32.28
N GLY A 338 30.16 -39.40 -32.27
CA GLY A 338 30.99 -39.49 -33.47
C GLY A 338 31.04 -38.23 -34.35
N CYS A 339 30.25 -37.19 -34.07
CA CYS A 339 30.34 -35.90 -34.77
C CYS A 339 31.52 -35.08 -34.23
N ALA A 340 32.53 -34.86 -35.08
CA ALA A 340 33.72 -34.07 -34.78
C ALA A 340 33.85 -32.88 -35.75
N GLY A 341 34.50 -31.81 -35.30
CA GLY A 341 34.73 -30.59 -36.09
C GLY A 341 34.14 -29.34 -35.46
N GLU A 342 34.69 -28.16 -35.81
CA GLU A 342 34.30 -26.88 -35.22
C GLU A 342 32.82 -26.52 -35.45
N GLN A 343 32.21 -26.97 -36.56
CA GLN A 343 30.80 -26.66 -36.85
C GLN A 343 29.79 -27.25 -35.85
N TYR A 344 30.16 -28.30 -35.11
CA TYR A 344 29.27 -28.94 -34.13
C TYR A 344 29.37 -28.30 -32.75
N GLU A 345 30.33 -27.39 -32.51
CA GLU A 345 30.52 -26.73 -31.22
C GLU A 345 29.28 -25.95 -30.73
N PRO A 346 28.56 -25.19 -31.59
CA PRO A 346 27.30 -24.55 -31.18
C PRO A 346 26.22 -25.55 -30.75
N VAL A 347 26.16 -26.71 -31.40
CA VAL A 347 25.17 -27.76 -31.10
C VAL A 347 25.54 -28.48 -29.78
N ARG A 348 26.83 -28.67 -29.51
CA ARG A 348 27.31 -29.15 -28.21
C ARG A 348 26.98 -28.19 -27.07
N ARG A 349 27.10 -26.88 -27.32
CA ARG A 349 26.66 -25.86 -26.35
C ARG A 349 25.15 -25.92 -26.11
N MET A 350 24.34 -26.07 -27.15
CA MET A 350 22.89 -26.25 -27.02
C MET A 350 22.54 -27.49 -26.19
N LEU A 351 23.27 -28.60 -26.38
CA LEU A 351 23.12 -29.80 -25.54
C LEU A 351 23.46 -29.51 -24.06
N GLN A 352 24.54 -28.78 -23.81
CA GLN A 352 24.90 -28.37 -22.44
C GLN A 352 23.83 -27.46 -21.83
N GLU A 353 23.32 -26.48 -22.58
CA GLU A 353 22.24 -25.59 -22.13
C GLU A 353 20.96 -26.37 -21.79
N ALA A 354 20.63 -27.41 -22.56
CA ALA A 354 19.51 -28.31 -22.26
C ALA A 354 19.74 -29.12 -20.98
N GLN A 355 20.96 -29.64 -20.76
CA GLN A 355 21.32 -30.34 -19.51
C GLN A 355 21.25 -29.39 -18.31
N ASP A 356 21.80 -28.18 -18.42
CA ASP A 356 21.76 -27.15 -17.39
C ASP A 356 20.32 -26.70 -17.08
N ALA A 357 19.42 -26.69 -18.07
CA ALA A 357 18.00 -26.42 -17.88
C ALA A 357 17.31 -27.52 -17.05
N LEU A 358 17.65 -28.79 -17.30
CA LEU A 358 17.14 -29.91 -16.52
C LEU A 358 17.64 -29.87 -15.07
N GLU A 359 18.92 -29.52 -14.84
CA GLU A 359 19.49 -29.31 -13.50
C GLU A 359 18.81 -28.15 -12.75
N ARG A 360 18.35 -27.12 -13.46
CA ARG A 360 17.53 -26.02 -12.91
C ARG A 360 16.08 -26.41 -12.63
N GLU A 361 15.68 -27.64 -12.94
CA GLU A 361 14.31 -28.16 -12.87
C GLU A 361 13.35 -27.43 -13.82
N GLU A 362 13.84 -27.02 -14.99
CA GLU A 362 13.07 -26.35 -16.06
C GLU A 362 12.88 -27.31 -17.24
N ALA A 363 12.14 -28.40 -16.99
CA ALA A 363 12.03 -29.55 -17.90
C ALA A 363 11.45 -29.20 -19.29
N ALA A 364 10.50 -28.28 -19.37
CA ALA A 364 9.95 -27.84 -20.66
C ALA A 364 11.01 -27.14 -21.55
N GLU A 365 11.81 -26.24 -20.96
CA GLU A 365 12.92 -25.56 -21.67
C GLU A 365 13.97 -26.58 -22.12
N ALA A 366 14.33 -27.53 -21.25
CA ALA A 366 15.26 -28.61 -21.57
C ALA A 366 14.77 -29.47 -22.75
N ALA A 367 13.49 -29.85 -22.75
CA ALA A 367 12.88 -30.64 -23.83
C ALA A 367 12.90 -29.88 -25.17
N GLU A 368 12.52 -28.60 -25.18
CA GLU A 368 12.52 -27.77 -26.39
C GLU A 368 13.92 -27.66 -26.99
N LEU A 369 14.92 -27.29 -26.18
CA LEU A 369 16.30 -27.16 -26.62
C LEU A 369 16.85 -28.49 -27.17
N ALA A 370 16.62 -29.59 -26.45
CA ALA A 370 17.15 -30.89 -26.83
C ALA A 370 16.48 -31.46 -28.09
N SER A 371 15.19 -31.19 -28.30
CA SER A 371 14.44 -31.69 -29.47
C SER A 371 14.93 -31.16 -30.81
N ALA A 372 15.56 -29.97 -30.83
CA ALA A 372 16.11 -29.36 -32.04
C ALA A 372 17.48 -29.94 -32.46
N ILE A 373 18.20 -30.56 -31.53
CA ILE A 373 19.58 -31.03 -31.73
C ILE A 373 19.71 -32.01 -32.91
N PRO A 374 18.87 -33.07 -33.03
CA PRO A 374 19.02 -34.03 -34.11
C PRO A 374 18.91 -33.40 -35.50
N GLN A 375 17.97 -32.46 -35.68
CA GLN A 375 17.79 -31.74 -36.94
C GLN A 375 18.99 -30.85 -37.26
N HIS A 376 19.57 -30.19 -36.24
CA HIS A 376 20.79 -29.41 -36.43
C HIS A 376 21.98 -30.29 -36.79
N VAL A 377 22.12 -31.48 -36.19
CA VAL A 377 23.18 -32.42 -36.54
C VAL A 377 23.01 -32.92 -37.98
N GLU A 378 21.81 -33.31 -38.38
CA GLU A 378 21.50 -33.76 -39.75
C GLU A 378 21.83 -32.69 -40.78
N ALA A 379 21.40 -31.44 -40.57
CA ALA A 379 21.70 -30.33 -41.45
C ALA A 379 23.20 -30.05 -41.58
N MET A 380 23.98 -30.22 -40.51
CA MET A 380 25.44 -30.10 -40.56
C MET A 380 26.09 -31.27 -41.30
N GLY A 381 25.55 -32.48 -41.16
CA GLY A 381 25.97 -33.66 -41.94
C GLY A 381 25.78 -33.45 -43.44
N GLU A 382 24.60 -33.00 -43.87
CA GLU A 382 24.32 -32.67 -45.28
C GLU A 382 25.25 -31.56 -45.81
N ALA A 383 25.56 -30.55 -44.98
CA ALA A 383 26.51 -29.51 -45.35
C ALA A 383 27.93 -30.06 -45.54
N GLY A 384 28.32 -31.07 -44.75
CA GLY A 384 29.58 -31.80 -44.88
C GLY A 384 29.64 -32.61 -46.17
N GLU A 385 28.63 -33.41 -46.45
CA GLU A 385 28.52 -34.17 -47.70
C GLU A 385 28.59 -33.24 -48.93
N GLY A 386 27.89 -32.12 -48.89
CA GLY A 386 27.94 -31.11 -49.96
C GLY A 386 29.31 -30.44 -50.12
N ALA A 387 30.06 -30.25 -49.03
CA ALA A 387 31.42 -29.73 -49.08
C ALA A 387 32.41 -30.76 -49.66
N GLU A 388 32.24 -32.05 -49.31
CA GLU A 388 33.01 -33.17 -49.88
C GLU A 388 32.78 -33.31 -51.39
N GLU A 389 31.53 -33.22 -51.84
CA GLU A 389 31.18 -33.27 -53.26
C GLU A 389 31.82 -32.11 -54.03
N SER A 390 31.66 -30.87 -53.55
CA SER A 390 32.31 -29.68 -54.15
C SER A 390 33.84 -29.83 -54.24
N LEU A 391 34.49 -30.37 -53.19
CA LEU A 391 35.94 -30.61 -53.19
C LEU A 391 36.35 -31.65 -54.23
N ALA A 392 35.59 -32.75 -54.34
CA ALA A 392 35.83 -33.81 -55.32
C ALA A 392 35.63 -33.30 -56.75
N GLU A 393 34.62 -32.48 -57.01
CA GLU A 393 34.39 -31.84 -58.31
C GLU A 393 35.52 -30.87 -58.68
N ALA A 394 35.95 -30.02 -57.74
CA ALA A 394 37.04 -29.09 -57.95
C ALA A 394 38.36 -29.83 -58.28
N ARG A 395 38.65 -30.93 -57.58
CA ARG A 395 39.80 -31.82 -57.89
C ARG A 395 39.71 -32.41 -59.29
N ARG A 396 38.56 -32.98 -59.67
CA ARG A 396 38.35 -33.54 -61.02
C ARG A 396 38.49 -32.48 -62.11
N ALA A 397 37.95 -31.29 -61.89
CA ALA A 397 38.04 -30.19 -62.85
C ALA A 397 39.50 -29.75 -63.06
N LEU A 398 40.29 -29.66 -61.99
CA LEU A 398 41.71 -29.33 -62.03
C LEU A 398 42.52 -30.40 -62.78
N GLU A 399 42.29 -31.69 -62.51
CA GLU A 399 42.95 -32.80 -63.21
C GLU A 399 42.67 -32.81 -64.73
N GLN A 400 41.45 -32.44 -65.13
CA GLN A 400 41.07 -32.35 -66.54
C GLN A 400 41.65 -31.12 -67.24
N ALA A 401 42.08 -30.10 -66.49
CA ALA A 401 42.59 -28.85 -66.99
C ALA A 401 44.09 -28.94 -67.34
N LYS A 402 44.40 -29.66 -68.43
CA LYS A 402 45.77 -29.81 -68.94
C LYS A 402 46.28 -28.51 -69.58
N GLY A 403 47.35 -27.94 -69.03
CA GLY A 403 48.06 -26.77 -69.58
C GLY A 403 47.83 -25.45 -68.84
N ILE A 404 47.16 -25.49 -67.69
CA ILE A 404 47.01 -24.38 -66.73
C ILE A 404 48.11 -24.51 -65.65
N ASP A 405 48.56 -23.40 -65.07
CA ASP A 405 49.44 -23.41 -63.89
C ASP A 405 48.66 -23.93 -62.67
N GLN A 406 49.06 -25.09 -62.15
CA GLN A 406 48.30 -25.81 -61.14
C GLN A 406 48.72 -25.47 -59.70
N ASP A 407 49.83 -24.78 -59.49
CA ASP A 407 50.43 -24.62 -58.16
C ASP A 407 49.49 -23.84 -57.22
N VAL A 408 48.95 -22.71 -57.69
CA VAL A 408 48.01 -21.87 -56.90
C VAL A 408 46.69 -22.59 -56.60
N PHE A 409 46.21 -23.42 -57.52
CA PHE A 409 44.97 -24.17 -57.32
C PHE A 409 45.17 -25.37 -56.40
N ASN A 410 46.32 -26.05 -56.47
CA ASN A 410 46.68 -27.13 -55.57
C ASN A 410 46.74 -26.66 -54.11
N ASP A 411 47.40 -25.53 -53.85
CA ASP A 411 47.46 -24.95 -52.49
C ASP A 411 46.07 -24.66 -51.91
N ARG A 412 45.14 -24.17 -52.74
CA ARG A 412 43.76 -23.89 -52.32
C ARG A 412 42.94 -25.16 -52.12
N ILE A 413 43.16 -26.20 -52.92
CA ILE A 413 42.55 -27.52 -52.73
C ILE A 413 43.06 -28.18 -51.46
N GLU A 414 44.34 -28.02 -51.13
CA GLU A 414 44.90 -28.48 -49.84
C GLU A 414 44.30 -27.71 -48.66
N GLN A 415 44.16 -26.38 -48.77
CA GLN A 415 43.47 -25.57 -47.76
C GLN A 415 41.99 -25.97 -47.60
N ALA A 416 41.29 -26.26 -48.71
CA ALA A 416 39.91 -26.73 -48.68
C ALA A 416 39.78 -28.11 -48.04
N ALA A 417 40.74 -29.01 -48.29
CA ALA A 417 40.80 -30.33 -47.66
C ALA A 417 41.09 -30.23 -46.16
N ALA A 418 42.04 -29.37 -45.76
CA ALA A 418 42.31 -29.10 -44.35
C ALA A 418 41.11 -28.48 -43.62
N ALA A 419 40.40 -27.54 -44.27
CA ALA A 419 39.17 -26.97 -43.74
C ALA A 419 38.04 -28.02 -43.61
N LEU A 420 37.96 -28.97 -44.55
CA LEU A 420 37.02 -30.08 -44.49
C LEU A 420 37.34 -31.02 -43.31
N GLU A 421 38.60 -31.41 -43.15
CA GLU A 421 39.08 -32.24 -42.02
C GLU A 421 38.89 -31.56 -40.66
N ALA A 422 39.05 -30.23 -40.60
CA ALA A 422 38.78 -29.43 -39.41
C ALA A 422 37.28 -29.28 -39.09
N GLY A 423 36.39 -29.70 -40.00
CA GLY A 423 34.96 -29.48 -39.86
C GLY A 423 34.60 -28.00 -39.96
N GLN A 424 35.07 -27.35 -41.01
CA GLN A 424 34.66 -26.01 -41.45
C GLN A 424 33.99 -26.11 -42.82
N TYR A 425 32.85 -26.83 -42.90
CA TYR A 425 32.22 -27.19 -44.19
C TYR A 425 31.93 -26.00 -45.11
N SER A 426 31.47 -24.88 -44.56
CA SER A 426 31.23 -23.66 -45.36
C SER A 426 32.51 -23.10 -45.99
N MET A 427 33.64 -23.17 -45.29
CA MET A 427 34.93 -22.70 -45.79
C MET A 427 35.47 -23.67 -46.85
N ALA A 428 35.41 -24.98 -46.57
CA ALA A 428 35.81 -26.02 -47.50
C ALA A 428 35.04 -25.94 -48.83
N ARG A 429 33.71 -25.78 -48.77
CA ARG A 429 32.86 -25.61 -49.94
C ARG A 429 33.17 -24.31 -50.69
N GLY A 430 33.30 -23.19 -49.97
CA GLY A 430 33.61 -21.89 -50.58
C GLY A 430 34.94 -21.88 -51.34
N LEU A 431 35.99 -22.47 -50.77
CA LEU A 431 37.28 -22.62 -51.42
C LEU A 431 37.19 -23.54 -52.65
N SER A 432 36.51 -24.68 -52.52
CA SER A 432 36.34 -25.65 -53.61
C SER A 432 35.56 -25.07 -54.80
N ASP A 433 34.43 -24.41 -54.52
CA ASP A 433 33.62 -23.74 -55.55
C ASP A 433 34.38 -22.61 -56.24
N SER A 434 35.24 -21.89 -55.51
CA SER A 434 36.09 -20.84 -56.07
C SER A 434 37.10 -21.41 -57.06
N VAL A 435 37.80 -22.50 -56.67
CA VAL A 435 38.72 -23.21 -57.56
C VAL A 435 37.99 -23.74 -58.79
N LEU A 436 36.83 -24.38 -58.61
CA LEU A 436 36.03 -24.91 -59.72
C LEU A 436 35.65 -23.82 -60.73
N ARG A 437 35.23 -22.64 -60.26
CA ARG A 437 34.88 -21.50 -61.12
C ARG A 437 36.08 -20.94 -61.86
N GLU A 438 37.21 -20.74 -61.16
CA GLU A 438 38.42 -20.17 -61.75
C GLU A 438 39.04 -21.12 -62.80
N VAL A 439 39.16 -22.41 -62.48
CA VAL A 439 39.65 -23.44 -63.41
C VAL A 439 38.76 -23.53 -64.66
N SER A 440 37.43 -23.47 -64.48
CA SER A 440 36.49 -23.50 -65.61
C SER A 440 36.66 -22.27 -66.51
N ARG A 441 36.80 -21.07 -65.91
CA ARG A 441 37.03 -19.82 -66.65
C ARG A 441 38.34 -19.84 -67.42
N GLU A 442 39.43 -20.28 -66.80
CA GLU A 442 40.73 -20.37 -67.47
C GLU A 442 40.73 -21.41 -68.59
N ARG A 443 40.05 -22.55 -68.40
CA ARG A 443 39.87 -23.55 -69.45
C ARG A 443 39.08 -23.00 -70.63
N GLU A 444 38.00 -22.28 -70.38
CA GLU A 444 37.21 -21.62 -71.43
C GLU A 444 38.06 -20.60 -72.20
N ALA A 445 38.79 -19.74 -71.50
CA ALA A 445 39.71 -18.77 -72.10
C ALA A 445 40.81 -19.45 -72.93
N MET A 446 41.38 -20.56 -72.44
CA MET A 446 42.38 -21.33 -73.19
C MET A 446 41.79 -21.91 -74.49
N VAL A 447 40.56 -22.43 -74.45
CA VAL A 447 39.87 -22.93 -75.65
C VAL A 447 39.62 -21.80 -76.65
N GLU A 448 39.25 -20.60 -76.19
CA GLU A 448 39.09 -19.43 -77.06
C GLU A 448 40.42 -19.00 -77.70
N VAL A 449 41.50 -18.93 -76.92
CA VAL A 449 42.84 -18.62 -77.43
C VAL A 449 43.29 -19.67 -78.45
N GLN A 450 43.08 -20.96 -78.18
CA GLN A 450 43.40 -22.02 -79.15
C GLN A 450 42.57 -21.92 -80.43
N LYS A 451 41.29 -21.58 -80.33
CA LYS A 451 40.43 -21.32 -81.51
C LYS A 451 40.97 -20.14 -82.31
N ALA A 452 41.31 -19.03 -81.65
CA ALA A 452 41.89 -17.84 -82.27
C ALA A 452 43.22 -18.16 -82.97
N LEU A 453 44.15 -18.87 -82.30
CA LEU A 453 45.42 -19.31 -82.88
C LEU A 453 45.23 -20.22 -84.11
N ARG A 454 44.26 -21.14 -84.08
CA ARG A 454 43.94 -21.99 -85.24
C ARG A 454 43.36 -21.17 -86.40
N GLN A 455 42.53 -20.18 -86.11
CA GLN A 455 42.01 -19.25 -87.12
C GLN A 455 43.13 -18.40 -87.72
N GLN A 456 44.00 -17.83 -86.87
CA GLN A 456 45.18 -17.09 -87.28
C GLN A 456 46.07 -17.93 -88.21
N LYS A 457 46.34 -19.19 -87.85
CA LYS A 457 47.11 -20.12 -88.71
C LYS A 457 46.41 -20.39 -90.05
N LYS A 458 45.09 -20.58 -90.06
CA LYS A 458 44.31 -20.75 -91.30
C LYS A 458 44.30 -19.49 -92.18
N LEU A 459 44.30 -18.32 -91.56
CA LEU A 459 44.39 -17.03 -92.27
C LEU A 459 45.78 -16.87 -92.89
N ARG A 460 46.86 -17.11 -92.13
CA ARG A 460 48.25 -17.13 -92.63
C ARG A 460 48.44 -18.02 -93.86
N ALA A 461 47.89 -19.24 -93.82
CA ALA A 461 47.97 -20.19 -94.93
C ALA A 461 47.29 -19.70 -96.23
N ARG A 462 46.41 -18.67 -96.21
CA ARG A 462 45.72 -18.18 -97.43
C ARG A 462 46.59 -17.25 -98.27
N TRP A 463 47.54 -16.56 -97.66
CA TRP A 463 48.46 -15.65 -98.33
C TRP A 463 49.91 -16.19 -98.37
N GLU A 464 50.13 -17.42 -97.88
CA GLU A 464 51.39 -18.13 -98.00
C GLU A 464 51.78 -18.31 -99.49
N GLY A 465 52.89 -17.69 -99.89
CA GLY A 465 53.40 -17.73 -101.27
C GLY A 465 52.85 -16.66 -102.23
N ARG A 466 52.15 -15.62 -101.74
CA ARG A 466 51.74 -14.46 -102.55
C ARG A 466 52.75 -13.31 -102.46
N ASP A 467 52.80 -12.47 -103.49
CA ASP A 467 53.70 -11.30 -103.55
C ASP A 467 53.33 -10.20 -102.52
N ASP A 468 52.10 -10.20 -102.01
CA ASP A 468 51.58 -9.25 -101.00
C ASP A 468 51.54 -9.83 -99.57
N ALA A 469 52.16 -10.99 -99.34
CA ALA A 469 52.11 -11.71 -98.06
C ALA A 469 52.57 -10.86 -96.86
N ASP A 470 53.63 -10.06 -97.01
CA ASP A 470 54.18 -9.24 -95.92
C ASP A 470 53.22 -8.14 -95.44
N ASP A 471 52.38 -7.57 -96.32
CA ASP A 471 51.39 -6.53 -95.94
C ASP A 471 50.20 -7.13 -95.18
N TRP A 472 49.82 -8.37 -95.50
CA TRP A 472 48.79 -9.11 -94.77
C TRP A 472 49.26 -9.64 -93.42
N GLU A 473 50.55 -9.98 -93.30
CA GLU A 473 51.16 -10.43 -92.06
C GLU A 473 51.21 -9.29 -91.01
N ASN A 474 51.57 -8.07 -91.42
CA ASN A 474 51.56 -6.87 -90.56
C ASN A 474 50.17 -6.46 -90.06
N ARG A 475 49.07 -6.90 -90.71
CA ARG A 475 47.69 -6.61 -90.28
C ARG A 475 47.11 -7.68 -89.35
N LEU A 476 47.79 -8.81 -89.21
CA LEU A 476 47.37 -9.96 -88.42
C LEU A 476 48.01 -9.97 -87.02
N GLU A 477 49.19 -9.36 -86.87
CA GLU A 477 49.74 -8.92 -85.57
C GLU A 477 48.83 -7.87 -84.93
#